data_AF-A0A7J9FKQ0-F1
#
_entry.id   AF-A0A7J9FKQ0-F1
#
_cell.length_a   1.000
_cell.length_b   1.000
_cell.length_c   1.000
_cell.angle_alpha   90.00
_cell.angle_beta   90.00
_cell.angle_gamma   90.00
#
_symmetry.space_group_name_H-M   'P 1'
#
loop_
_entity.id
_entity.type
_entity.pdbx_description
1 polymer ?
#
loop_
_entity_poly.entity_id
_entity_poly.type
_entity_poly.pdbx_seq_one_letter_code
_entity_poly.pdbx_strand_id
1 'polypeptide(L)'
;VPSEVELESALRLKTVQYFVTQRPWLDLYGKHVRPVAPFGSASRRSYVDPALIHRSLPDELLFEVFVRMAPYDLGRASCVCRKWRYTIRNPVFWRTACLKAWQLSGLVENYKILQSKYEGSWRKMWLLRPRVRTDGLYVSRNTYIRAGVAEWKITNPVHIVCYFRYLRFFPSGRFLYKNSSQKIKDAAKFMNFRASKADCVFNGHYTLSDSRLKLPSCTLACVLLC
;
A
#
# COMPACT_ATOMS: atom_id res chain seq x y z
N VAL A 1 -6.08 -24.33 -19.72
CA VAL A 1 -6.15 -23.16 -18.80
C VAL A 1 -7.05 -23.60 -17.65
N PRO A 2 -6.58 -23.66 -16.40
CA PRO A 2 -7.44 -24.06 -15.29
C PRO A 2 -8.59 -23.07 -15.17
N SER A 3 -9.79 -23.59 -14.91
CA SER A 3 -10.98 -22.77 -14.76
C SER A 3 -10.88 -21.88 -13.50
N GLU A 4 -11.55 -20.72 -13.50
CA GLU A 4 -11.57 -19.78 -12.36
C GLU A 4 -12.01 -20.46 -11.05
N VAL A 5 -12.84 -21.49 -11.17
CA VAL A 5 -13.39 -22.32 -10.08
C VAL A 5 -12.36 -23.28 -9.47
N GLU A 6 -11.48 -23.87 -10.29
CA GLU A 6 -10.38 -24.73 -9.81
C GLU A 6 -9.33 -23.89 -9.06
N LEU A 7 -9.11 -22.65 -9.51
CA LEU A 7 -8.22 -21.70 -8.85
C LEU A 7 -8.78 -21.27 -7.48
N GLU A 8 -10.08 -21.01 -7.38
CA GLU A 8 -10.75 -20.68 -6.11
C GLU A 8 -10.72 -21.85 -5.11
N SER A 9 -10.89 -23.08 -5.58
CA SER A 9 -10.89 -24.28 -4.75
C SER A 9 -9.50 -24.56 -4.15
N ALA A 10 -8.44 -24.39 -4.94
CA ALA A 10 -7.05 -24.47 -4.47
C ALA A 10 -6.69 -23.35 -3.47
N LEU A 11 -7.32 -22.17 -3.58
CA LEU A 11 -7.15 -21.06 -2.63
C LEU A 11 -7.81 -21.37 -1.28
N ARG A 12 -8.97 -22.05 -1.26
CA ARG A 12 -9.68 -22.41 -0.02
C ARG A 12 -8.87 -23.35 0.88
N LEU A 13 -8.19 -24.35 0.32
CA LEU A 13 -7.34 -25.28 1.08
C LEU A 13 -6.04 -24.64 1.61
N LYS A 14 -5.50 -23.63 0.92
CA LYS A 14 -4.35 -22.83 1.41
C LYS A 14 -4.69 -21.86 2.54
N THR A 15 -5.98 -21.53 2.73
CA THR A 15 -6.41 -20.51 3.69
C THR A 15 -5.99 -20.78 5.14
N VAL A 16 -5.91 -22.07 5.52
CA VAL A 16 -5.58 -22.50 6.89
C VAL A 16 -4.18 -22.03 7.32
N GLN A 17 -3.23 -21.98 6.40
CA GLN A 17 -1.85 -21.55 6.68
C GLN A 17 -1.76 -20.07 7.07
N TYR A 18 -2.70 -19.22 6.64
CA TYR A 18 -2.63 -17.77 6.87
C TYR A 18 -3.23 -17.33 8.23
N PHE A 19 -3.95 -18.21 8.92
CA PHE A 19 -4.51 -17.90 10.24
C PHE A 19 -3.46 -18.03 11.36
N VAL A 20 -2.47 -18.91 11.18
CA VAL A 20 -1.45 -19.22 12.18
C VAL A 20 -0.41 -18.09 12.24
N THR A 21 -0.20 -17.49 13.42
CA THR A 21 1.05 -16.75 13.67
C THR A 21 2.17 -17.75 13.87
N GLN A 22 3.10 -17.86 12.94
CA GLN A 22 4.42 -18.40 13.29
C GLN A 22 5.11 -17.36 14.16
N ARG A 23 5.28 -17.66 15.46
CA ARG A 23 6.12 -16.88 16.35
C ARG A 23 7.22 -17.80 16.82
N PRO A 24 8.51 -17.43 16.71
CA PRO A 24 9.61 -18.34 17.08
C PRO A 24 9.52 -18.86 18.51
N TRP A 25 8.97 -18.06 19.44
CA TRP A 25 8.78 -18.49 20.83
C TRP A 25 7.53 -19.36 21.04
N LEU A 26 6.63 -19.46 20.06
CA LEU A 26 5.53 -20.43 20.14
C LEU A 26 6.06 -21.87 20.01
N ASP A 27 7.17 -22.06 19.30
CA ASP A 27 7.86 -23.35 19.20
C ASP A 27 8.61 -23.71 20.50
N LEU A 28 8.85 -22.73 21.39
CA LEU A 28 9.43 -22.92 22.72
C LEU A 28 8.39 -23.34 23.76
N TYR A 29 7.11 -23.10 23.50
CA TYR A 29 6.06 -23.68 24.33
C TYR A 29 6.06 -25.19 24.06
N GLY A 30 6.61 -25.95 25.01
CA GLY A 30 6.57 -27.42 24.95
C GLY A 30 5.14 -27.94 24.79
N LYS A 31 5.01 -29.24 24.46
CA LYS A 31 3.73 -29.97 24.23
C LYS A 31 2.57 -29.66 25.21
N HIS A 32 2.86 -29.07 26.36
CA HIS A 32 1.93 -28.75 27.44
C HIS A 32 1.21 -27.39 27.32
N VAL A 33 1.70 -26.44 26.51
CA VAL A 33 1.00 -25.16 26.28
C VAL A 33 0.38 -25.18 24.90
N ARG A 34 -0.93 -25.39 24.85
CA ARG A 34 -1.70 -25.38 23.60
C ARG A 34 -1.70 -23.96 23.02
N PRO A 35 -1.34 -23.76 21.73
CA PRO A 35 -1.54 -22.48 21.06
C PRO A 35 -3.00 -22.04 21.22
N VAL A 36 -3.22 -20.76 21.53
CA VAL A 36 -4.58 -20.20 21.59
C VAL A 36 -5.24 -20.47 20.23
N ALA A 37 -6.29 -21.30 20.24
CA ALA A 37 -6.95 -21.70 19.02
C ALA A 37 -7.44 -20.45 18.27
N PRO A 38 -7.24 -20.35 16.94
CA PRO A 38 -7.67 -19.20 16.16
C PRO A 38 -9.18 -18.94 16.25
N PHE A 39 -9.94 -20.00 16.53
CA PHE A 39 -11.38 -20.01 16.74
C PHE A 39 -11.73 -20.87 17.96
N GLY A 40 -12.79 -20.48 18.68
CA GLY A 40 -13.28 -21.19 19.87
C GLY A 40 -13.69 -22.65 19.64
N SER A 41 -13.83 -23.08 18.38
CA SER A 41 -14.26 -24.44 18.01
C SER A 41 -13.28 -25.57 18.37
N ALA A 42 -12.06 -25.26 18.86
CA ALA A 42 -11.14 -26.27 19.40
C ALA A 42 -11.26 -26.49 20.92
N SER A 43 -12.17 -25.77 21.59
CA SER A 43 -12.49 -25.96 23.01
C SER A 43 -13.58 -27.03 23.16
N ARG A 44 -13.38 -28.01 24.06
CA ARG A 44 -14.43 -28.99 24.44
C ARG A 44 -15.59 -28.37 25.23
N ARG A 45 -15.49 -27.10 25.66
CA ARG A 45 -16.55 -26.37 26.36
C ARG A 45 -17.36 -25.53 25.38
N SER A 46 -18.68 -25.46 25.58
CA SER A 46 -19.57 -24.50 24.92
C SER A 46 -18.97 -23.10 25.02
N TYR A 47 -18.58 -22.53 23.87
CA TYR A 47 -18.00 -21.20 23.78
C TYR A 47 -19.12 -20.21 23.49
N VAL A 48 -19.51 -19.44 24.49
CA VAL A 48 -20.43 -18.31 24.32
C VAL A 48 -19.59 -17.08 24.01
N ASP A 49 -19.75 -16.52 22.80
CA ASP A 49 -19.04 -15.30 22.42
C ASP A 49 -19.59 -14.10 23.24
N PRO A 50 -18.75 -13.40 24.02
CA PRO A 50 -19.23 -12.30 24.87
C PRO A 50 -19.75 -11.11 24.04
N ALA A 51 -19.20 -10.90 22.84
CA ALA A 51 -19.54 -9.73 22.04
C ALA A 51 -20.94 -9.87 21.42
N LEU A 52 -21.82 -8.89 21.68
CA LEU A 52 -23.17 -8.86 21.10
C LEU A 52 -23.14 -8.99 19.59
N ILE A 53 -22.24 -8.26 18.93
CA ILE A 53 -22.08 -8.29 17.48
C ILE A 53 -21.80 -9.69 16.92
N HIS A 54 -21.03 -10.53 17.63
CA HIS A 54 -20.74 -11.89 17.17
C HIS A 54 -21.90 -12.87 17.43
N ARG A 55 -22.84 -12.51 18.32
CA ARG A 55 -24.06 -13.28 18.58
C ARG A 55 -25.19 -12.89 17.64
N SER A 56 -25.26 -11.61 17.28
CA SER A 56 -26.31 -11.07 16.40
C SER A 56 -25.97 -11.14 14.92
N LEU A 57 -24.68 -11.13 14.56
CA LEU A 57 -24.22 -11.12 13.17
C LEU A 57 -23.51 -12.46 12.84
N PRO A 58 -24.07 -13.26 11.93
CA PRO A 58 -23.39 -14.43 11.37
C PRO A 58 -22.02 -14.08 10.76
N ASP A 59 -21.10 -15.03 10.78
CA ASP A 59 -19.72 -14.82 10.30
C ASP A 59 -19.68 -14.49 8.80
N GLU A 60 -20.61 -15.03 8.02
CA GLU A 60 -20.72 -14.77 6.58
C GLU A 60 -21.01 -13.29 6.29
N LEU A 61 -21.92 -12.68 7.06
CA LEU A 61 -22.23 -11.24 6.92
C LEU A 61 -21.06 -10.38 7.37
N LEU A 62 -20.35 -10.78 8.43
CA LEU A 62 -19.13 -10.11 8.86
C LEU A 62 -18.05 -10.18 7.76
N PHE A 63 -17.93 -11.30 7.05
CA PHE A 63 -16.99 -11.46 5.95
C PHE A 63 -17.37 -10.57 4.76
N GLU A 64 -18.66 -10.50 4.42
CA GLU A 64 -19.16 -9.60 3.37
C GLU A 64 -18.86 -8.12 3.69
N VAL A 65 -18.95 -7.72 4.95
CA VAL A 65 -18.53 -6.37 5.40
C VAL A 65 -17.04 -6.20 5.17
N PHE A 66 -16.19 -7.12 5.64
CA PHE A 66 -14.73 -7.03 5.50
C PHE A 66 -14.28 -7.01 4.03
N VAL A 67 -14.89 -7.78 3.13
CA VAL A 67 -14.55 -7.77 1.69
C VAL A 67 -14.76 -6.38 1.05
N ARG A 68 -15.70 -5.58 1.56
CA ARG A 68 -16.02 -4.24 1.03
C ARG A 68 -15.21 -3.12 1.67
N MET A 69 -14.55 -3.36 2.79
CA MET A 69 -13.79 -2.34 3.51
C MET A 69 -12.50 -1.94 2.79
N ALA A 70 -12.08 -0.69 2.98
CA ALA A 70 -10.77 -0.25 2.50
C ALA A 70 -9.64 -0.91 3.32
N PRO A 71 -8.43 -1.06 2.77
CA PRO A 71 -7.29 -1.68 3.47
C PRO A 71 -6.93 -1.02 4.80
N TYR A 72 -7.12 0.30 4.87
CA TYR A 72 -6.89 1.07 6.10
C TYR A 72 -7.91 0.69 7.18
N ASP A 73 -9.19 0.57 6.81
CA ASP A 73 -10.27 0.19 7.73
C ASP A 73 -10.17 -1.27 8.15
N LEU A 74 -9.73 -2.17 7.27
CA LEU A 74 -9.36 -3.55 7.63
C LEU A 74 -8.23 -3.58 8.69
N GLY A 75 -7.24 -2.69 8.55
CA GLY A 75 -6.21 -2.48 9.56
C GLY A 75 -6.80 -2.09 10.92
N ARG A 76 -7.70 -1.10 10.95
CA ARG A 76 -8.38 -0.67 12.18
C ARG A 76 -9.27 -1.77 12.77
N ALA A 77 -10.04 -2.46 11.94
CA ALA A 77 -10.89 -3.58 12.35
C ALA A 77 -10.06 -4.71 13.00
N SER A 78 -8.85 -4.97 12.51
CA SER A 78 -7.96 -5.96 13.10
C SER A 78 -7.50 -5.64 14.53
N CYS A 79 -7.68 -4.40 14.98
CA CYS A 79 -7.36 -3.95 16.34
C CYS A 79 -8.55 -4.03 17.32
N VAL A 80 -9.76 -4.33 16.84
CA VAL A 80 -10.99 -4.32 17.67
C VAL A 80 -11.03 -5.51 18.63
N CYS A 81 -10.87 -6.73 18.10
CA CYS A 81 -10.91 -7.94 18.90
C CYS A 81 -10.06 -9.05 18.28
N ARG A 82 -9.79 -10.13 19.05
CA ARG A 82 -9.02 -11.27 18.57
C ARG A 82 -9.67 -11.94 17.36
N LYS A 83 -11.00 -12.17 17.38
CA LYS A 83 -11.74 -12.78 16.27
C LYS A 83 -11.50 -12.02 14.95
N TRP A 84 -11.72 -10.70 14.95
CA TRP A 84 -11.52 -9.86 13.77
C TRP A 84 -10.06 -9.86 13.31
N ARG A 85 -9.11 -9.76 14.25
CA ARG A 85 -7.68 -9.83 13.95
C ARG A 85 -7.30 -11.10 13.20
N TYR A 86 -7.82 -12.26 13.59
CA TYR A 86 -7.53 -13.52 12.93
C TYR A 86 -8.30 -13.67 11.61
N THR A 87 -9.58 -13.32 11.59
CA THR A 87 -10.41 -13.35 10.38
C THR A 87 -9.77 -12.53 9.26
N ILE A 88 -9.40 -11.27 9.52
CA ILE A 88 -8.85 -10.33 8.51
C ILE A 88 -7.49 -10.79 7.94
N ARG A 89 -6.83 -11.79 8.55
CA ARG A 89 -5.62 -12.39 7.97
C ARG A 89 -5.90 -13.23 6.73
N ASN A 90 -7.14 -13.69 6.55
CA ASN A 90 -7.54 -14.38 5.35
C ASN A 90 -7.19 -13.50 4.13
N PRO A 91 -6.38 -14.01 3.18
CA PRO A 91 -5.94 -13.21 2.04
C PRO A 91 -7.08 -12.71 1.15
N VAL A 92 -8.24 -13.38 1.15
CA VAL A 92 -9.38 -13.00 0.28
C VAL A 92 -9.79 -11.53 0.48
N PHE A 93 -9.76 -11.02 1.72
CA PHE A 93 -10.11 -9.62 2.02
C PHE A 93 -9.18 -8.58 1.38
N TRP A 94 -7.98 -9.00 0.96
CA TRP A 94 -6.97 -8.10 0.38
C TRP A 94 -6.93 -8.14 -1.16
N ARG A 95 -7.66 -9.08 -1.80
CA ARG A 95 -7.67 -9.25 -3.27
C ARG A 95 -8.05 -7.97 -3.99
N THR A 96 -9.20 -7.39 -3.65
CA THR A 96 -9.73 -6.17 -4.30
C THR A 96 -8.77 -4.99 -4.14
N ALA A 97 -8.15 -4.88 -2.97
CA ALA A 97 -7.16 -3.85 -2.70
C ALA A 97 -5.93 -3.99 -3.60
N CYS A 98 -5.38 -5.20 -3.71
CA CYS A 98 -4.24 -5.48 -4.57
C CYS A 98 -4.56 -5.18 -6.04
N LEU A 99 -5.70 -5.64 -6.54
CA LEU A 99 -6.09 -5.39 -7.93
C LEU A 99 -6.25 -3.90 -8.24
N LYS A 100 -6.80 -3.11 -7.30
CA LYS A 100 -6.89 -1.65 -7.44
C LYS A 100 -5.53 -0.96 -7.36
N ALA A 101 -4.66 -1.35 -6.42
CA ALA A 101 -3.35 -0.71 -6.24
C ALA A 101 -2.39 -0.96 -7.41
N TRP A 102 -2.44 -2.14 -8.03
CA TRP A 102 -1.58 -2.51 -9.16
C TRP A 102 -2.36 -2.69 -10.46
N GLN A 103 -3.42 -1.90 -10.66
CA GLN A 103 -4.24 -1.97 -11.87
C GLN A 103 -3.42 -1.74 -13.16
N LEU A 104 -2.36 -0.93 -13.10
CA LEU A 104 -1.48 -0.63 -14.24
C LEU A 104 -0.67 -1.85 -14.72
N SER A 105 -0.40 -2.82 -13.84
CA SER A 105 0.26 -4.07 -14.24
C SER A 105 -0.69 -5.01 -14.99
N GLY A 106 -2.00 -4.82 -14.86
CA GLY A 106 -3.02 -5.71 -15.40
C GLY A 106 -3.28 -6.94 -14.54
N LEU A 107 -4.43 -7.59 -14.77
CA LEU A 107 -4.92 -8.72 -13.99
C LEU A 107 -3.95 -9.91 -14.06
N VAL A 108 -3.62 -10.37 -15.27
CA VAL A 108 -2.81 -11.57 -15.51
C VAL A 108 -1.45 -11.48 -14.85
N GLU A 109 -0.77 -10.34 -14.99
CA GLU A 109 0.55 -10.13 -14.41
C GLU A 109 0.50 -10.09 -12.87
N ASN A 110 -0.54 -9.49 -12.30
CA ASN A 110 -0.75 -9.50 -10.85
C ASN A 110 -0.90 -10.92 -10.30
N TYR A 111 -1.62 -11.81 -10.99
CA TYR A 111 -1.73 -13.21 -10.58
C TYR A 111 -0.40 -13.97 -10.71
N LYS A 112 0.38 -13.73 -11.77
CA LYS A 112 1.72 -14.33 -11.92
C LYS A 112 2.66 -13.91 -10.80
N ILE A 113 2.68 -12.63 -10.45
CA ILE A 113 3.49 -12.08 -9.35
C ILE A 113 3.01 -12.64 -8.00
N LEU A 114 1.70 -12.70 -7.78
CA LEU A 114 1.10 -13.25 -6.58
C LEU A 114 1.56 -14.69 -6.31
N GLN A 115 1.53 -15.54 -7.34
CA GLN A 115 1.95 -16.94 -7.20
C GLN A 115 3.47 -17.08 -7.05
N SER A 116 4.26 -16.35 -7.86
CA SER A 116 5.72 -16.51 -7.87
C SER A 116 6.44 -15.87 -6.69
N LYS A 117 6.03 -14.68 -6.23
CA LYS A 117 6.73 -13.91 -5.18
C LYS A 117 6.05 -13.94 -3.81
N TYR A 118 4.76 -14.28 -3.75
CA TYR A 118 3.95 -14.13 -2.53
C TYR A 118 3.18 -15.40 -2.15
N GLU A 119 3.54 -16.56 -2.70
CA GLU A 119 2.98 -17.87 -2.36
C GLU A 119 1.44 -17.93 -2.48
N GLY A 120 0.84 -17.13 -3.38
CA GLY A 120 -0.61 -17.06 -3.52
C GLY A 120 -1.34 -16.18 -2.50
N SER A 121 -0.63 -15.50 -1.59
CA SER A 121 -1.22 -14.72 -0.51
C SER A 121 -1.40 -13.24 -0.86
N TRP A 122 -2.64 -12.83 -1.13
CA TRP A 122 -2.99 -11.42 -1.40
C TRP A 122 -2.61 -10.49 -0.25
N ARG A 123 -2.74 -10.96 1.00
CA ARG A 123 -2.33 -10.19 2.18
C ARG A 123 -0.81 -9.96 2.20
N LYS A 124 -0.02 -11.01 1.93
CA LYS A 124 1.45 -10.91 1.87
C LYS A 124 1.87 -9.94 0.77
N MET A 125 1.25 -10.05 -0.40
CA MET A 125 1.44 -9.12 -1.52
C MET A 125 1.08 -7.68 -1.12
N TRP A 126 -0.06 -7.46 -0.46
CA TRP A 126 -0.46 -6.13 0.00
C TRP A 126 0.56 -5.51 0.97
N LEU A 127 1.12 -6.30 1.89
CA LEU A 127 2.04 -5.79 2.90
C LEU A 127 3.46 -5.56 2.36
N LEU A 128 3.92 -6.38 1.43
CA LEU A 128 5.32 -6.41 0.99
C LEU A 128 5.57 -5.80 -0.39
N ARG A 129 4.56 -5.76 -1.28
CA ARG A 129 4.76 -5.21 -2.63
C ARG A 129 4.78 -3.69 -2.57
N PRO A 130 5.80 -3.02 -3.14
CA PRO A 130 5.83 -1.57 -3.22
C PRO A 130 4.67 -1.01 -4.02
N ARG A 131 4.12 0.14 -3.60
CA ARG A 131 3.04 0.84 -4.29
C ARG A 131 3.20 2.35 -4.20
N VAL A 132 2.77 3.05 -5.24
CA VAL A 132 2.71 4.51 -5.25
C VAL A 132 1.44 4.96 -4.53
N ARG A 133 1.56 5.95 -3.65
CA ARG A 133 0.40 6.59 -3.03
C ARG A 133 -0.14 7.65 -3.98
N THR A 134 -1.39 7.49 -4.41
CA THR A 134 -2.07 8.44 -5.30
C THR A 134 -2.86 9.51 -4.55
N ASP A 135 -3.08 9.29 -3.24
CA ASP A 135 -3.75 10.22 -2.34
C ASP A 135 -2.74 11.16 -1.67
N GLY A 136 -2.18 12.08 -2.45
CA GLY A 136 -1.32 13.14 -1.92
C GLY A 136 -0.34 13.75 -2.90
N LEU A 137 0.55 14.57 -2.34
CA LEU A 137 1.61 15.28 -3.04
C LEU A 137 2.96 14.86 -2.47
N TYR A 138 3.87 14.42 -3.32
CA TYR A 138 5.27 14.17 -2.98
C TYR A 138 6.06 15.46 -3.13
N VAL A 139 6.91 15.75 -2.15
CA VAL A 139 7.69 16.99 -2.10
C VAL A 139 9.14 16.64 -1.83
N SER A 140 10.03 17.06 -2.73
CA SER A 140 11.47 16.95 -2.54
C SER A 140 12.06 18.36 -2.45
N ARG A 141 12.64 18.69 -1.29
CA ARG A 141 13.40 19.93 -1.09
C ARG A 141 14.79 19.76 -1.70
N ASN A 142 15.16 20.69 -2.58
CA ASN A 142 16.45 20.70 -3.26
C ASN A 142 17.11 22.06 -3.03
N THR A 143 18.41 22.04 -2.76
CA THR A 143 19.20 23.25 -2.55
C THR A 143 20.43 23.21 -3.42
N TYR A 144 20.80 24.35 -4.01
CA TYR A 144 22.08 24.49 -4.70
C TYR A 144 22.73 25.82 -4.35
N ILE A 145 24.03 25.87 -4.55
CA ILE A 145 24.86 27.03 -4.26
C ILE A 145 25.03 27.81 -5.56
N ARG A 146 24.71 29.11 -5.54
CA ARG A 146 24.91 30.03 -6.66
C ARG A 146 25.93 31.10 -6.24
N ALA A 147 26.98 31.28 -7.03
CA ALA A 147 27.90 32.40 -6.84
C ALA A 147 27.14 33.72 -7.07
N GLY A 148 27.26 34.65 -6.12
CA GLY A 148 26.75 36.00 -6.24
C GLY A 148 27.65 36.86 -7.13
N VAL A 149 27.18 38.06 -7.47
CA VAL A 149 27.98 39.05 -8.20
C VAL A 149 28.88 39.74 -7.18
N ALA A 150 30.20 39.62 -7.35
CA ALA A 150 31.17 40.31 -6.50
C ALA A 150 31.39 41.74 -7.04
N GLU A 151 30.95 42.76 -6.30
CA GLU A 151 31.20 44.17 -6.64
C GLU A 151 32.63 44.61 -6.25
N TRP A 152 33.27 43.94 -5.27
CA TRP A 152 34.63 44.25 -4.79
C TRP A 152 35.44 42.97 -4.53
N LYS A 153 36.77 43.03 -4.70
CA LYS A 153 37.71 41.88 -4.62
C LYS A 153 37.89 41.25 -3.22
N ILE A 154 37.16 41.69 -2.20
CA ILE A 154 37.42 41.34 -0.79
C ILE A 154 36.65 40.08 -0.37
N THR A 155 35.46 39.81 -0.94
CA THR A 155 34.66 38.63 -0.60
C THR A 155 33.85 38.15 -1.81
N ASN A 156 33.83 36.84 -2.05
CA ASN A 156 32.94 36.23 -3.04
C ASN A 156 31.59 35.89 -2.38
N PRO A 157 30.52 36.66 -2.64
CA PRO A 157 29.21 36.35 -2.07
C PRO A 157 28.68 35.03 -2.64
N VAL A 158 27.99 34.25 -1.80
CA VAL A 158 27.42 32.96 -2.18
C VAL A 158 25.97 32.90 -1.70
N HIS A 159 25.05 32.51 -2.58
CA HIS A 159 23.64 32.36 -2.29
C HIS A 159 23.24 30.88 -2.25
N ILE A 160 22.58 30.48 -1.17
CA ILE A 160 21.94 29.16 -1.08
C ILE A 160 20.53 29.29 -1.63
N VAL A 161 20.30 28.71 -2.81
CA VAL A 161 18.98 28.71 -3.45
C VAL A 161 18.24 27.44 -3.06
N CYS A 162 17.02 27.59 -2.54
CA CYS A 162 16.14 26.50 -2.17
C CYS A 162 14.93 26.43 -3.10
N TYR A 163 14.65 25.25 -3.64
CA TYR A 163 13.45 24.98 -4.43
C TYR A 163 12.85 23.62 -4.08
N PHE A 164 11.60 23.42 -4.47
CA PHE A 164 10.85 22.19 -4.23
C PHE A 164 10.46 21.55 -5.56
N ARG A 165 10.57 20.23 -5.62
CA ARG A 165 10.00 19.40 -6.69
C ARG A 165 8.73 18.76 -6.16
N TYR A 166 7.62 19.06 -6.81
CA TYR A 166 6.29 18.57 -6.48
C TYR A 166 5.88 17.49 -7.47
N LEU A 167 5.50 16.31 -6.98
CA LEU A 167 4.96 15.23 -7.80
C LEU A 167 3.60 14.77 -7.28
N ARG A 168 2.63 14.62 -8.17
CA ARG A 168 1.32 14.02 -7.85
C ARG A 168 1.04 12.86 -8.79
N PHE A 169 0.66 11.71 -8.24
CA PHE A 169 0.34 10.52 -9.02
C PHE A 169 -1.16 10.26 -9.04
N PHE A 170 -1.67 9.75 -10.15
CA PHE A 170 -3.06 9.35 -10.30
C PHE A 170 -3.19 7.85 -10.56
N PRO A 171 -4.31 7.21 -10.17
CA PRO A 171 -4.53 5.79 -10.43
C PRO A 171 -4.42 5.41 -11.91
N SER A 172 -4.73 6.33 -12.83
CA SER A 172 -4.63 6.12 -14.27
C SER A 172 -3.20 5.91 -14.80
N GLY A 173 -2.17 6.03 -13.96
CA GLY A 173 -0.77 6.02 -14.40
C GLY A 173 -0.28 7.38 -14.88
N ARG A 174 -1.11 8.42 -14.83
CA ARG A 174 -0.71 9.80 -15.08
C ARG A 174 -0.05 10.40 -13.84
N PHE A 175 0.95 11.25 -14.03
CA PHE A 175 1.51 12.07 -12.95
C PHE A 175 1.60 13.55 -13.37
N LEU A 176 1.73 14.42 -12.38
CA LEU A 176 2.04 15.84 -12.53
C LEU A 176 3.37 16.14 -11.86
N TYR A 177 4.09 17.11 -12.41
CA TYR A 177 5.38 17.57 -11.93
C TYR A 177 5.50 19.10 -12.01
N LYS A 178 6.03 19.72 -10.95
CA LYS A 178 6.31 21.16 -10.89
C LYS A 178 7.56 21.42 -10.06
N ASN A 179 8.46 22.26 -10.58
CA ASN A 179 9.53 22.87 -9.80
C ASN A 179 9.12 24.28 -9.40
N SER A 180 9.20 24.60 -8.10
CA SER A 180 8.85 25.92 -7.60
C SER A 180 9.54 26.20 -6.27
N SER A 181 9.86 27.47 -6.01
CA SER A 181 10.28 27.96 -4.68
C SER A 181 9.09 28.22 -3.75
N GLN A 182 7.86 28.17 -4.26
CA GLN A 182 6.64 28.39 -3.48
C GLN A 182 6.43 27.29 -2.44
N LYS A 183 5.74 27.65 -1.34
CA LYS A 183 5.31 26.73 -0.29
C LYS A 183 4.28 25.72 -0.82
N ILE A 184 4.17 24.59 -0.12
CA ILE A 184 3.26 23.48 -0.47
C ILE A 184 1.82 23.97 -0.65
N LYS A 185 1.33 24.86 0.23
CA LYS A 185 -0.04 25.41 0.19
C LYS A 185 -0.36 26.09 -1.16
N ASP A 186 0.60 26.78 -1.75
CA ASP A 186 0.39 27.51 -3.00
C ASP A 186 0.61 26.62 -4.21
N ALA A 187 1.65 25.78 -4.17
CA ALA A 187 1.91 24.82 -5.25
C ALA A 187 0.76 23.80 -5.40
N ALA A 188 0.16 23.35 -4.30
CA ALA A 188 -0.90 22.34 -4.31
C ALA A 188 -2.16 22.79 -5.08
N LYS A 189 -2.44 24.10 -5.16
CA LYS A 189 -3.58 24.65 -5.91
C LYS A 189 -3.51 24.30 -7.40
N PHE A 190 -2.29 24.27 -7.94
CA PHE A 190 -2.03 23.99 -9.36
C PHE A 190 -1.78 22.51 -9.65
N MET A 191 -1.52 21.68 -8.63
CA MET A 191 -1.22 20.25 -8.78
C MET A 191 -2.50 19.41 -8.86
N ASN A 192 -3.43 19.75 -9.74
CA ASN A 192 -4.74 19.08 -9.87
C ASN A 192 -4.99 18.57 -11.30
N PHE A 193 -6.09 17.85 -11.54
CA PHE A 193 -6.31 17.19 -12.83
C PHE A 193 -6.34 18.16 -14.03
N ARG A 194 -6.78 19.40 -13.78
CA ARG A 194 -6.90 20.51 -14.75
C ARG A 194 -5.61 21.31 -14.92
N ALA A 195 -4.50 20.87 -14.31
CA ALA A 195 -3.23 21.57 -14.37
C ALA A 195 -2.79 21.82 -15.81
N SER A 196 -2.34 23.04 -16.07
CA SER A 196 -1.94 23.50 -17.39
C SER A 196 -0.43 23.75 -17.47
N LYS A 197 0.12 23.78 -18.69
CA LYS A 197 1.50 24.21 -18.92
C LYS A 197 1.71 25.68 -18.55
N ALA A 198 0.66 26.51 -18.63
CA ALA A 198 0.73 27.93 -18.26
C ALA A 198 1.05 28.11 -16.76
N ASP A 199 0.63 27.17 -15.92
CA ASP A 199 0.97 27.14 -14.49
C ASP A 199 2.36 26.54 -14.20
N CYS A 200 3.19 26.34 -15.24
CA CYS A 200 4.45 25.59 -15.18
C CYS A 200 4.30 24.20 -14.55
N VAL A 201 3.15 23.54 -14.79
CA VAL A 201 2.91 22.16 -14.40
C VAL A 201 3.05 21.27 -15.64
N PHE A 202 3.88 20.25 -15.51
CA PHE A 202 4.11 19.25 -16.54
C PHE A 202 3.39 17.96 -16.16
N ASN A 203 3.04 17.17 -17.17
CA ASN A 203 2.39 15.88 -16.96
C ASN A 203 3.11 14.81 -17.78
N GLY A 204 2.89 13.56 -17.38
CA GLY A 204 3.42 12.39 -18.07
C GLY A 204 2.78 11.11 -17.55
N HIS A 205 3.28 9.97 -18.03
CA HIS A 205 2.89 8.65 -17.55
C HIS A 205 4.02 8.01 -16.78
N TYR A 206 3.69 7.35 -15.67
CA TYR A 206 4.64 6.60 -14.85
C TYR A 206 4.39 5.11 -14.97
N THR A 207 5.47 4.34 -14.87
CA THR A 207 5.39 2.89 -14.68
C THR A 207 6.15 2.50 -13.43
N LEU A 208 5.61 1.52 -12.70
CA LEU A 208 6.25 0.95 -11.53
C LEU A 208 6.76 -0.45 -11.88
N SER A 209 8.08 -0.60 -11.96
CA SER A 209 8.74 -1.89 -12.18
C SER A 209 9.43 -2.33 -10.89
N ASP A 210 8.94 -3.42 -10.28
CA ASP A 210 9.36 -3.95 -8.98
C ASP A 210 9.37 -2.88 -7.86
N SER A 211 10.50 -2.20 -7.67
CA SER A 211 10.75 -1.16 -6.67
C SER A 211 11.27 0.14 -7.29
N ARG A 212 11.21 0.28 -8.61
CA ARG A 212 11.68 1.47 -9.32
C ARG A 212 10.55 2.14 -10.07
N LEU A 213 10.37 3.43 -9.80
CA LEU A 213 9.51 4.29 -10.57
C LEU A 213 10.26 4.81 -11.79
N LYS A 214 9.68 4.58 -12.97
CA LYS A 214 10.16 5.12 -14.23
C LYS A 214 9.28 6.27 -14.65
N LEU A 215 9.88 7.45 -14.79
CA LEU A 215 9.25 8.68 -15.26
C LEU A 215 9.90 9.09 -16.59
N PRO A 216 9.54 8.49 -17.73
CA PRO A 216 10.23 8.72 -19.01
C PRO A 216 10.24 10.19 -19.47
N SER A 217 9.28 10.99 -19.02
CA SER A 217 9.16 12.43 -19.30
C SER A 217 9.89 13.32 -18.29
N CYS A 218 10.50 12.74 -17.25
CA CYS A 218 11.30 13.45 -16.28
C CYS A 218 12.66 12.75 -16.20
N THR A 219 13.72 13.37 -16.71
CA THR A 219 15.11 12.87 -16.68
C THR A 219 15.69 12.71 -15.26
N LEU A 220 14.85 12.73 -14.23
CA LEU A 220 15.18 12.56 -12.83
C LEU A 220 14.69 11.19 -12.37
N ALA A 221 15.62 10.24 -12.26
CA ALA A 221 15.42 8.98 -11.58
C ALA A 221 15.13 9.25 -10.09
N CYS A 222 13.86 9.46 -9.75
CA CYS A 222 13.42 9.52 -8.36
C CYS A 222 13.14 8.10 -7.87
N VAL A 223 14.02 7.56 -7.05
CA VAL A 223 13.73 6.43 -6.16
C VAL A 223 12.77 6.96 -5.08
N LEU A 224 11.48 6.99 -5.39
CA LEU A 224 10.40 7.36 -4.48
C LEU A 224 9.57 6.12 -4.17
N LEU A 225 10.08 5.24 -3.32
CA LEU A 225 9.25 4.23 -2.67
C LEU A 225 9.62 4.19 -1.19
N CYS A 226 8.65 4.57 -0.35
CA CYS A 226 8.60 4.17 1.05
C CYS A 226 7.90 2.82 1.15
#